data_AF-A0A4R0N4S6-F1
#
_entry.id   AF-A0A4R0N4S6-F1
#
_cell.length_a   1.000
_cell.length_b   1.000
_cell.length_c   1.000
_cell.angle_alpha   90.00
_cell.angle_beta   90.00
_cell.angle_gamma   90.00
#
_symmetry.space_group_name_H-M   'P 1'
#
loop_
_entity.id
_entity.type
_entity.pdbx_description
1 polymer ?
#
loop_
_entity_poly.entity_id
_entity_poly.type
_entity_poly.pdbx_seq_one_letter_code
_entity_poly.pdbx_strand_id
1 'polypeptide(L)'
;MKKNIKIYLTMAVAILFTLSAKSQTYTPKVSKDSLSILNAKLDALKASAKVQELKIKESEEEGEAEQLRIKLLEANASAKNSATQNSNLSEKLKSATVDSKTIEKAAKKAKNDTADAQKALDRYNKQIQKVEDIRTQIQGEERKLTYKKPLIVYDYK
;
A
#
# COMPACT_ATOMS: atom_id res chain seq x y z
N MET A 1 -15.02 72.28 46.65
CA MET A 1 -14.74 71.73 45.30
C MET A 1 -13.48 70.85 45.21
N LYS A 2 -12.34 71.20 45.82
CA LYS A 2 -11.08 70.43 45.70
C LYS A 2 -11.13 68.97 46.23
N LYS A 3 -11.91 68.68 47.28
CA LYS A 3 -12.07 67.31 47.83
C LYS A 3 -12.81 66.37 46.88
N ASN A 4 -13.86 66.84 46.22
CA ASN A 4 -14.65 66.03 45.29
C ASN A 4 -13.83 65.66 44.05
N ILE A 5 -13.02 66.59 43.54
CA ILE A 5 -12.10 66.34 42.42
C ILE A 5 -11.08 65.24 42.76
N LYS A 6 -10.55 65.21 43.99
CA LYS A 6 -9.61 64.15 44.43
C LYS A 6 -10.29 62.77 44.47
N ILE A 7 -11.53 62.70 44.93
CA ILE A 7 -12.30 61.44 45.02
C ILE A 7 -12.59 60.90 43.61
N TYR A 8 -13.06 61.75 42.69
CA TYR A 8 -13.30 61.34 41.30
C TYR A 8 -12.01 60.93 40.59
N LEU A 9 -10.88 61.60 40.87
CA LEU A 9 -9.58 61.22 40.32
C LEU A 9 -9.11 59.85 40.84
N THR A 10 -9.24 59.58 42.14
CA THR A 10 -8.90 58.25 42.69
C THR A 10 -9.79 57.14 42.14
N MET A 11 -11.07 57.42 41.90
CA MET A 11 -12.01 56.45 41.35
C MET A 11 -11.73 56.17 39.87
N ALA A 12 -11.38 57.20 39.10
CA ALA A 12 -10.97 57.05 37.70
C ALA A 12 -9.67 56.23 37.56
N VAL A 13 -8.70 56.45 38.45
CA VAL A 13 -7.46 55.67 38.49
C VAL A 13 -7.74 54.20 38.85
N ALA A 14 -8.60 53.93 39.83
CA ALA A 14 -8.99 52.56 40.20
C ALA A 14 -9.71 51.82 39.06
N ILE A 15 -10.56 52.52 38.31
CA ILE A 15 -11.25 51.97 37.14
C ILE A 15 -10.25 51.64 36.02
N LEU A 16 -9.26 52.51 35.75
CA LEU A 16 -8.22 52.26 34.76
C LEU A 16 -7.33 51.05 35.10
N PHE A 17 -7.00 50.86 36.39
CA PHE A 17 -6.23 49.68 36.83
C PHE A 17 -7.02 48.37 36.73
N THR A 18 -8.34 48.38 36.98
CA THR A 18 -9.17 47.17 36.87
C THR A 18 -9.45 46.75 35.42
N LEU A 19 -9.50 47.70 34.47
CA LEU A 19 -9.58 47.43 33.03
C LEU A 19 -8.33 46.70 32.50
N SER A 20 -7.15 47.04 33.03
CA SER A 20 -5.88 46.41 32.63
C SER A 20 -5.76 44.96 33.13
N ALA A 21 -6.34 44.64 34.28
CA ALA A 21 -6.33 43.28 34.84
C ALA A 21 -7.23 42.31 34.06
N LYS A 22 -8.30 42.80 33.41
CA LYS A 22 -9.20 41.97 32.58
C LYS A 22 -8.69 41.74 31.15
N SER A 23 -7.58 42.39 30.77
CA SER A 23 -6.95 42.25 29.44
C SER A 23 -5.81 41.21 29.42
N GLN A 24 -5.64 40.42 30.48
CA GLN A 24 -4.72 39.28 30.44
C GLN A 24 -5.28 38.23 29.48
N THR A 25 -4.93 38.37 28.20
CA THR A 25 -5.15 37.35 27.19
C THR A 25 -4.25 36.18 27.53
N TYR A 26 -4.85 35.09 28.01
CA TYR A 26 -4.15 33.82 28.14
C TYR A 26 -3.85 33.33 26.72
N THR A 27 -2.69 33.70 26.18
CA THR A 27 -2.13 33.01 25.02
C THR A 27 -1.53 31.72 25.55
N PRO A 28 -2.15 30.54 25.36
CA PRO A 28 -1.52 29.30 25.75
C PRO A 28 -0.16 29.26 25.04
N LYS A 29 0.94 29.23 25.81
CA LYS A 29 2.25 28.88 25.27
C LYS A 29 2.14 27.43 24.84
N VAL A 30 1.73 27.21 23.60
CA VAL A 30 1.90 25.92 22.92
C VAL A 30 3.42 25.74 22.91
N SER A 31 3.96 24.91 23.81
CA SER A 31 5.40 24.73 23.90
C SER A 31 5.88 24.26 22.54
N LYS A 32 7.05 24.72 22.08
CA LYS A 32 7.65 24.25 20.82
C LYS A 32 7.70 22.71 20.79
N ASP A 33 7.83 22.09 21.95
CA ASP A 33 7.81 20.64 22.16
C ASP A 33 6.45 20.04 21.81
N SER A 34 5.33 20.65 22.24
CA SER A 34 3.98 20.16 21.92
C SER A 34 3.64 20.24 20.43
N LEU A 35 4.07 21.32 19.73
CA LEU A 35 3.94 21.42 18.27
C LEU A 35 4.83 20.41 17.54
N SER A 36 6.06 20.20 18.04
CA SER A 36 6.99 19.22 17.47
C SER A 36 6.49 17.79 17.61
N ILE A 37 5.91 17.44 18.77
CA ILE A 37 5.26 16.14 19.01
C ILE A 37 4.06 15.96 18.08
N LEU A 38 3.23 17.00 17.92
CA LEU A 38 2.07 16.92 17.02
C LEU A 38 2.50 16.72 15.57
N ASN A 39 3.52 17.44 15.10
CA ASN A 39 4.08 17.28 13.76
C ASN A 39 4.69 15.88 13.56
N ALA A 40 5.42 15.35 14.56
CA ALA A 40 5.96 13.99 14.51
C ALA A 40 4.84 12.94 14.41
N LYS A 41 3.74 13.12 15.16
CA LYS A 41 2.55 12.25 15.07
C LYS A 41 1.87 12.35 13.72
N LEU A 42 1.73 13.55 13.16
CA LEU A 42 1.15 13.77 11.83
C LEU A 42 1.99 13.07 10.75
N ASP A 43 3.32 13.18 10.84
CA ASP A 43 4.24 12.52 9.93
C ASP A 43 4.22 11.00 10.02
N ALA A 44 4.09 10.47 11.25
CA ALA A 44 3.89 9.04 11.45
C ALA A 44 2.55 8.57 10.88
N LEU A 45 1.48 9.36 11.05
CA LEU A 45 0.16 9.05 10.48
C LEU A 45 0.19 9.04 8.95
N LYS A 46 0.82 10.04 8.31
CA LYS A 46 0.98 10.09 6.85
C LYS A 46 1.75 8.89 6.32
N ALA A 47 2.84 8.51 6.97
CA ALA A 47 3.62 7.33 6.59
C ALA A 47 2.82 6.03 6.81
N SER A 48 2.03 5.93 7.88
CA SER A 48 1.13 4.80 8.12
C SER A 48 0.04 4.69 7.06
N ALA A 49 -0.55 5.81 6.65
CA ALA A 49 -1.55 5.83 5.57
C ALA A 49 -0.93 5.34 4.25
N LYS A 50 0.29 5.80 3.93
CA LYS A 50 1.01 5.33 2.73
C LYS A 50 1.30 3.82 2.75
N VAL A 51 1.68 3.26 3.91
CA VAL A 51 1.86 1.80 4.05
C VAL A 51 0.54 1.06 3.83
N GLN A 52 -0.57 1.58 4.36
CA GLN A 52 -1.89 0.97 4.17
C GLN A 52 -2.33 1.02 2.69
N GLU A 53 -2.13 2.15 2.00
CA GLU A 53 -2.39 2.26 0.56
C GLU A 53 -1.58 1.24 -0.26
N LEU A 54 -0.30 1.05 0.08
CA LEU A 54 0.54 0.04 -0.58
C LEU A 54 0.06 -1.38 -0.30
N LYS A 55 -0.40 -1.70 0.92
CA LYS A 55 -0.98 -3.01 1.26
C LYS A 55 -2.30 -3.27 0.54
N ILE A 56 -3.12 -2.25 0.33
CA ILE A 56 -4.34 -2.36 -0.48
C ILE A 56 -3.95 -2.72 -1.93
N LYS A 57 -2.98 -2.01 -2.52
CA LYS A 57 -2.47 -2.31 -3.86
C LYS A 57 -1.85 -3.69 -3.98
N GLU A 58 -1.10 -4.14 -2.96
CA GLU A 58 -0.58 -5.50 -2.89
C GLU A 58 -1.73 -6.52 -2.99
N SER A 59 -2.78 -6.34 -2.19
CA SER A 59 -3.94 -7.23 -2.21
C SER A 59 -4.70 -7.23 -3.54
N GLU A 60 -4.79 -6.08 -4.22
CA GLU A 60 -5.40 -5.97 -5.55
C GLU A 60 -4.58 -6.76 -6.59
N GLU A 61 -3.25 -6.54 -6.62
CA GLU A 61 -2.36 -7.20 -7.58
C GLU A 61 -2.20 -8.70 -7.28
N GLU A 62 -2.30 -9.13 -6.02
CA GLU A 62 -2.38 -10.55 -5.62
C GLU A 62 -3.67 -11.20 -6.14
N GLY A 63 -4.80 -10.49 -6.08
CA GLY A 63 -6.07 -10.96 -6.65
C GLY A 63 -5.94 -11.19 -8.16
N GLU A 64 -5.30 -10.27 -8.87
CA GLU A 64 -4.98 -10.44 -10.30
C GLU A 64 -4.00 -11.61 -10.55
N ALA A 65 -3.00 -11.78 -9.69
CA ALA A 65 -2.04 -12.88 -9.78
C ALA A 65 -2.74 -14.24 -9.64
N GLU A 66 -3.69 -14.38 -8.72
CA GLU A 66 -4.45 -15.62 -8.55
C GLU A 66 -5.36 -15.91 -9.75
N GLN A 67 -5.98 -14.89 -10.35
CA GLN A 67 -6.72 -15.06 -11.60
C GLN A 67 -5.81 -15.54 -12.75
N LEU A 68 -4.61 -14.99 -12.86
CA LEU A 68 -3.63 -15.42 -13.86
C LEU A 68 -3.10 -16.83 -13.55
N ARG A 69 -2.97 -17.19 -12.27
CA ARG A 69 -2.59 -18.54 -11.85
C ARG A 69 -3.62 -19.58 -12.29
N ILE A 70 -4.91 -19.30 -12.12
CA ILE A 70 -6.00 -20.18 -12.59
C ILE A 70 -5.88 -20.37 -14.11
N LYS A 71 -5.73 -19.28 -14.88
CA LYS A 71 -5.54 -19.33 -16.34
C LYS A 71 -4.30 -20.14 -16.74
N LEU A 72 -3.20 -20.00 -15.99
CA LEU A 72 -1.99 -20.80 -16.21
C LEU A 72 -2.24 -22.29 -15.97
N LEU A 73 -2.98 -22.65 -14.91
CA LEU A 73 -3.33 -24.03 -14.62
C LEU A 73 -4.22 -24.63 -15.73
N GLU A 74 -5.20 -23.88 -16.22
CA GLU A 74 -6.07 -24.28 -17.33
C GLU A 74 -5.29 -24.47 -18.65
N ALA A 75 -4.38 -23.54 -18.96
CA ALA A 75 -3.52 -23.63 -20.14
C ALA A 75 -2.56 -24.83 -20.03
N ASN A 76 -1.96 -25.07 -18.87
CA ASN A 76 -1.13 -26.24 -18.61
C ASN A 76 -1.90 -27.55 -18.71
N ALA A 77 -3.14 -27.61 -18.19
CA ALA A 77 -4.00 -28.78 -18.34
C ALA A 77 -4.31 -29.07 -19.81
N SER A 78 -4.61 -28.03 -20.59
CA SER A 78 -4.85 -28.14 -22.04
C SER A 78 -3.60 -28.64 -22.79
N ALA A 79 -2.43 -28.09 -22.48
CA ALA A 79 -1.15 -28.52 -23.05
C ALA A 79 -0.85 -29.98 -22.71
N LYS A 80 -1.05 -30.40 -21.45
CA LYS A 80 -0.87 -31.80 -21.00
C LYS A 80 -1.82 -32.75 -21.71
N ASN A 81 -3.09 -32.38 -21.85
CA ASN A 81 -4.08 -33.19 -22.55
C ASN A 81 -3.70 -33.36 -24.03
N SER A 82 -3.30 -32.28 -24.70
CA SER A 82 -2.86 -32.33 -26.10
C SER A 82 -1.56 -33.12 -26.29
N ALA A 83 -0.61 -32.99 -25.37
CA ALA A 83 0.61 -33.81 -25.38
C ALA A 83 0.29 -35.31 -25.22
N THR A 84 -0.65 -35.65 -24.33
CA THR A 84 -1.10 -37.03 -24.09
C THR A 84 -1.81 -37.58 -25.34
N GLN A 85 -2.70 -36.80 -25.97
CA GLN A 85 -3.35 -37.19 -27.22
C GLN A 85 -2.34 -37.39 -28.35
N ASN A 86 -1.35 -36.51 -28.48
CA ASN A 86 -0.29 -36.62 -29.47
C ASN A 86 0.59 -37.86 -29.24
N SER A 87 0.92 -38.17 -27.97
CA SER A 87 1.66 -39.38 -27.60
C SER A 87 0.88 -40.64 -27.95
N ASN A 88 -0.41 -40.71 -27.59
CA ASN A 88 -1.27 -41.86 -27.89
C ASN A 88 -1.45 -42.08 -29.40
N LEU A 89 -1.55 -41.00 -30.19
CA LEU A 89 -1.60 -41.08 -31.64
C LEU A 89 -0.27 -41.55 -32.25
N SER A 90 0.86 -41.10 -31.69
CA SER A 90 2.20 -41.54 -32.09
C SER A 90 2.44 -43.02 -31.78
N GLU A 91 1.97 -43.52 -30.63
CA GLU A 91 2.02 -44.96 -30.30
C GLU A 91 1.15 -45.77 -31.26
N LYS A 92 -0.07 -45.32 -31.55
CA LYS A 92 -0.95 -45.99 -32.52
C LYS A 92 -0.36 -46.03 -33.94
N LEU A 93 0.38 -45.00 -34.34
CA LEU A 93 1.10 -44.97 -35.62
C LEU A 93 2.17 -46.07 -35.72
N LYS A 94 2.80 -46.45 -34.60
CA LYS A 94 3.77 -47.56 -34.57
C LYS A 94 3.11 -48.93 -34.76
N SER A 95 1.82 -49.05 -34.48
CA SER A 95 1.07 -50.31 -34.50
C SER A 95 0.00 -50.41 -35.61
N ALA A 96 -0.36 -49.33 -36.29
CA ALA A 96 -1.44 -49.28 -37.29
C ALA A 96 -1.30 -48.11 -38.29
N THR A 97 -1.97 -48.24 -39.44
CA THR A 97 -2.07 -47.18 -40.47
C THR A 97 -3.02 -46.06 -40.00
N VAL A 98 -2.48 -45.05 -39.32
CA VAL A 98 -3.24 -43.87 -38.87
C VAL A 98 -3.19 -42.77 -39.94
N ASP A 99 -4.29 -42.04 -40.14
CA ASP A 99 -4.37 -40.92 -41.08
C ASP A 99 -3.39 -39.80 -40.69
N SER A 100 -2.39 -39.55 -41.55
CA SER A 100 -1.38 -38.49 -41.40
C SER A 100 -1.95 -37.11 -41.08
N LYS A 101 -3.15 -36.77 -41.60
CA LYS A 101 -3.80 -35.47 -41.34
C LYS A 101 -4.25 -35.32 -39.90
N THR A 102 -4.64 -36.41 -39.25
CA THR A 102 -5.07 -36.39 -37.84
C THR A 102 -3.89 -36.17 -36.90
N ILE A 103 -2.73 -36.73 -37.23
CA ILE A 103 -1.48 -36.55 -36.48
C ILE A 103 -0.97 -35.13 -36.66
N GLU A 104 -0.99 -34.60 -37.88
CA GLU A 104 -0.57 -33.22 -38.13
C GLU A 104 -1.43 -32.21 -37.37
N LYS A 105 -2.76 -32.42 -37.31
CA LYS A 105 -3.68 -31.60 -36.51
C LYS A 105 -3.38 -31.71 -35.02
N ALA A 106 -3.17 -32.92 -34.49
CA ALA A 106 -2.84 -33.13 -33.07
C ALA A 106 -1.51 -32.48 -32.69
N ALA A 107 -0.48 -32.60 -33.54
CA ALA A 107 0.81 -31.97 -33.35
C ALA A 107 0.72 -30.43 -33.38
N LYS A 108 -0.03 -29.85 -34.34
CA LYS A 108 -0.30 -28.40 -34.39
C LYS A 108 -1.02 -27.91 -33.13
N LYS A 109 -2.05 -28.65 -32.68
CA LYS A 109 -2.78 -28.31 -31.45
C LYS A 109 -1.86 -28.37 -30.22
N ALA A 110 -1.07 -29.42 -30.05
CA ALA A 110 -0.11 -29.53 -28.95
C ALA A 110 0.92 -28.38 -28.94
N LYS A 111 1.42 -27.99 -30.11
CA LYS A 111 2.33 -26.85 -30.25
C LYS A 111 1.66 -25.52 -29.84
N ASN A 112 0.43 -25.28 -30.29
CA ASN A 112 -0.31 -24.08 -29.94
C ASN A 112 -0.64 -24.02 -28.44
N ASP A 113 -1.15 -25.13 -27.88
CA ASP A 113 -1.49 -25.19 -26.45
C ASP A 113 -0.25 -25.00 -25.57
N THR A 114 0.91 -25.51 -26.00
CA THR A 114 2.19 -25.26 -25.30
C THR A 114 2.61 -23.78 -25.38
N ALA A 115 2.45 -23.14 -26.54
CA ALA A 115 2.76 -21.72 -26.70
C ALA A 115 1.84 -20.83 -25.86
N ASP A 116 0.56 -21.21 -25.74
CA ASP A 116 -0.40 -20.46 -24.92
C ASP A 116 -0.16 -20.67 -23.42
N ALA A 117 0.23 -21.88 -23.00
CA ALA A 117 0.72 -22.13 -21.64
C ALA A 117 1.96 -21.28 -21.30
N GLN A 118 2.93 -21.17 -22.22
CA GLN A 118 4.10 -20.32 -22.02
C GLN A 118 3.72 -18.84 -21.88
N LYS A 119 2.83 -18.32 -22.75
CA LYS A 119 2.35 -16.93 -22.63
C LYS A 119 1.61 -16.70 -21.32
N ALA A 120 0.83 -17.67 -20.84
CA ALA A 120 0.15 -17.58 -19.55
C ALA A 120 1.15 -17.52 -18.40
N LEU A 121 2.23 -18.31 -18.47
CA LEU A 121 3.31 -18.31 -17.49
C LEU A 121 4.03 -16.96 -17.46
N ASP A 122 4.38 -16.41 -18.62
CA ASP A 122 5.06 -15.11 -18.70
C ASP A 122 4.21 -13.98 -18.11
N ARG A 123 2.89 -13.99 -18.37
CA ARG A 123 1.95 -13.03 -17.78
C ARG A 123 1.85 -13.17 -16.26
N TYR A 124 1.74 -14.40 -15.77
CA TYR A 124 1.71 -14.68 -14.34
C TYR A 124 2.99 -14.23 -13.64
N ASN A 125 4.16 -14.56 -14.20
CA ASN A 125 5.45 -14.16 -13.65
C ASN A 125 5.61 -12.64 -13.60
N LYS A 126 5.19 -11.93 -14.66
CA LYS A 126 5.21 -10.46 -14.68
C LYS A 126 4.32 -9.88 -13.58
N GLN A 127 3.18 -10.49 -13.31
CA GLN A 127 2.27 -10.04 -12.27
C GLN A 127 2.83 -10.28 -10.86
N ILE A 128 3.40 -11.47 -10.62
CA ILE A 128 4.09 -11.78 -9.36
C ILE A 128 5.25 -10.83 -9.11
N GLN A 129 6.00 -10.45 -10.14
CA GLN A 129 7.09 -9.49 -10.01
C GLN A 129 6.59 -8.12 -9.50
N LYS A 130 5.45 -7.63 -9.99
CA LYS A 130 4.85 -6.39 -9.46
C LYS A 130 4.48 -6.51 -7.98
N VAL A 131 3.91 -7.65 -7.57
CA VAL A 131 3.57 -7.91 -6.16
C VAL A 131 4.83 -7.83 -5.29
N GLU A 132 5.93 -8.44 -5.73
CA GLU A 132 7.21 -8.38 -5.02
C GLU A 132 7.81 -6.96 -4.98
N ASP A 133 7.68 -6.18 -6.05
CA ASP A 133 8.08 -4.78 -6.07
C ASP A 133 7.30 -3.95 -5.04
N ILE A 134 5.99 -4.18 -4.92
CA ILE A 134 5.13 -3.52 -3.91
C ILE A 134 5.52 -3.96 -2.50
N ARG A 135 5.76 -5.25 -2.25
CA ARG A 135 6.26 -5.75 -0.95
C ARG A 135 7.56 -5.09 -0.54
N THR A 136 8.47 -4.91 -1.49
CA THR A 136 9.74 -4.20 -1.25
C THR A 136 9.50 -2.73 -0.88
N GLN A 137 8.54 -2.05 -1.52
CA GLN A 137 8.15 -0.68 -1.17
C GLN A 137 7.52 -0.61 0.23
N ILE A 138 6.64 -1.56 0.59
CA ILE A 138 6.04 -1.67 1.92
C ILE A 138 7.13 -1.78 2.98
N GLN A 139 8.07 -2.72 2.83
CA GLN A 139 9.18 -2.88 3.76
C GLN A 139 10.01 -1.60 3.90
N GLY A 140 10.25 -0.89 2.79
CA GLY A 140 10.95 0.39 2.81
C GLY A 140 10.23 1.47 3.62
N GLU A 141 8.91 1.59 3.47
CA GLU A 141 8.09 2.56 4.21
C GLU A 141 7.88 2.16 5.69
N GLU A 142 7.73 0.86 5.99
CA GLU A 142 7.63 0.35 7.37
C GLU A 142 8.92 0.59 8.18
N ARG A 143 10.09 0.49 7.53
CA ARG A 143 11.36 0.88 8.16
C ARG A 143 11.36 2.36 8.56
N LYS A 144 10.87 3.26 7.69
CA LYS A 144 10.77 4.70 8.01
C LYS A 144 9.86 4.98 9.21
N LEU A 145 8.79 4.21 9.38
CA LEU A 145 7.92 4.29 10.57
C LEU A 145 8.63 3.84 11.84
N THR A 146 9.44 2.80 11.76
CA THR A 146 10.18 2.26 12.90
C THR A 146 11.14 3.30 13.49
N TYR A 147 11.80 4.10 12.64
CA TYR A 147 12.69 5.19 13.06
C TYR A 147 11.96 6.41 13.64
N LYS A 148 10.63 6.53 13.43
CA LYS A 148 9.82 7.68 13.87
C LYS A 148 9.07 7.46 15.18
N LYS A 149 9.23 6.32 15.87
CA LYS A 149 8.68 6.14 17.22
C LYS A 149 9.32 7.18 18.15
N PRO A 150 8.59 8.22 18.59
CA PRO A 150 9.16 9.17 19.53
C PRO A 150 9.25 8.48 20.89
N LEU A 151 10.48 8.23 21.36
CA LEU A 151 10.73 8.09 22.80
C LEU A 151 10.45 9.47 23.39
N ILE A 152 9.26 9.65 23.95
CA ILE A 152 8.92 10.89 24.63
C ILE A 152 9.67 10.88 25.96
N VAL A 153 10.82 11.56 26.00
CA VAL A 153 11.52 11.88 27.24
C VAL A 153 11.08 13.27 27.66
N TYR A 154 10.23 13.35 28.69
CA TYR A 154 9.91 14.63 29.32
C TYR A 154 11.04 14.97 30.30
N ASP A 155 11.86 15.95 29.96
CA ASP A 155 12.82 16.56 30.89
C ASP A 155 12.06 17.63 31.69
N TYR A 156 11.62 17.27 32.89
CA TYR A 156 11.04 18.22 33.84
C TYR A 156 12.20 18.86 34.63
N LYS A 157 12.63 20.06 34.21
CA LYS A 157 13.47 20.95 35.01
C LYS A 157 12.64 21.96 35.77
#